data_AF-A0AAU0Q4U4-F1
#
_entry.id   AF-A0AAU0Q4U4-F1
#
_cell.length_a   1.000
_cell.length_b   1.000
_cell.length_c   1.000
_cell.angle_alpha   90.00
_cell.angle_beta   90.00
_cell.angle_gamma   90.00
#
_symmetry.space_group_name_H-M   'P 1'
#
loop_
_entity.id
_entity.type
_entity.pdbx_description
1 polymer ?
#
loop_
_entity_poly.entity_id
_entity_poly.type
_entity_poly.pdbx_seq_one_letter_code
_entity_poly.pdbx_strand_id
1 'polypeptide(L)' 'MVSSVTEGKDKPLMYPATFRSRDVVLLDKIDLVPFLDADVDAYIAHVREVNAAATILPTSTRTGAGMGSWS' A
#
# COMPACT_ATOMS: atom_id res chain seq x y z
N MET A 1 -8.11 2.12 3.59
CA MET A 1 -7.14 2.38 4.68
C MET A 1 -5.93 3.09 4.11
N VAL A 2 -5.13 3.75 4.95
CA VAL A 2 -3.84 4.31 4.55
C VAL A 2 -2.73 3.50 5.23
N SER A 3 -1.72 3.12 4.46
CA SER A 3 -0.48 2.50 4.90
C SER A 3 0.67 3.21 4.19
N SER A 4 1.85 3.25 4.81
CA SER A 4 3.03 3.92 4.27
C SER A 4 4.09 2.89 3.89
N VAL A 5 4.82 3.11 2.78
CA VAL A 5 5.92 2.21 2.36
C VAL A 5 6.98 2.01 3.47
N THR A 6 7.15 3.01 4.34
CA THR A 6 8.07 2.97 5.47
C THR A 6 7.69 1.97 6.57
N GLU A 7 6.47 1.43 6.54
CA GLU A 7 5.98 0.46 7.53
C GLU A 7 6.35 -0.98 7.19
N GLY A 8 6.95 -1.19 6.01
CA GLY A 8 7.44 -2.49 5.56
C GLY A 8 6.41 -3.33 4.80
N LYS A 9 6.93 -4.22 3.95
CA LYS A 9 6.14 -5.09 3.06
C LYS A 9 5.29 -6.13 3.78
N ASP A 10 5.66 -6.51 5.00
CA ASP A 10 4.99 -7.58 5.76
C ASP A 10 3.79 -7.10 6.57
N LYS A 11 3.52 -5.78 6.60
CA LYS A 11 2.39 -5.20 7.35
C LYS A 11 1.03 -5.84 7.04
N PRO A 12 0.68 -6.20 5.79
CA PRO A 12 -0.57 -6.90 5.50
C PRO A 12 -0.69 -8.25 6.22
N LEU A 13 0.41 -9.01 6.25
CA LEU A 13 0.47 -10.34 6.89
C LEU A 13 0.48 -10.24 8.42
N MET A 14 1.11 -9.19 8.97
CA MET A 14 1.16 -8.95 10.42
C MET A 14 -0.19 -8.50 11.00
N TYR A 15 -1.02 -7.82 10.21
CA TYR A 15 -2.32 -7.28 10.65
C TYR A 15 -3.49 -7.68 9.73
N PRO A 16 -3.72 -8.99 9.49
CA PRO A 16 -4.57 -9.44 8.40
C PRO A 16 -6.04 -9.02 8.56
N ALA A 17 -6.54 -8.94 9.79
CA ALA A 17 -7.90 -8.48 10.08
C ALA A 17 -8.15 -7.03 9.61
N THR A 18 -7.12 -6.17 9.72
CA THR A 18 -7.21 -4.77 9.29
C THR A 18 -7.36 -4.66 7.78
N PHE A 19 -6.67 -5.51 7.01
CA PHE A 19 -6.65 -5.52 5.54
C PHE A 19 -7.84 -6.26 4.91
N ARG A 20 -8.31 -7.34 5.53
CA ARG A 20 -9.39 -8.19 5.00
C ARG A 20 -10.72 -7.45 4.79
N SER A 21 -10.97 -6.37 5.53
CA SER A 21 -12.23 -5.60 5.50
C SER A 21 -12.17 -4.34 4.64
N ARG A 22 -11.12 -4.12 3.85
CA ARG A 22 -10.94 -2.87 3.10
C ARG A 22 -11.22 -3.03 1.62
N ASP A 23 -12.06 -2.14 1.10
CA ASP A 23 -12.28 -1.99 -0.34
C ASP A 23 -11.09 -1.33 -1.02
N VAL A 24 -10.41 -0.42 -0.32
CA VAL A 24 -9.25 0.34 -0.84
C VAL A 24 -8.11 0.36 0.18
N VAL A 25 -6.89 0.12 -0.29
CA VAL A 25 -5.62 0.29 0.44
C VAL A 25 -4.78 1.34 -0.28
N LEU A 26 -4.52 2.46 0.37
CA LEU A 26 -3.62 3.49 -0.11
C LEU A 26 -2.23 3.19 0.43
N LEU A 27 -1.29 2.88 -0.46
CA LEU A 27 0.12 2.73 -0.13
C LEU A 27 0.82 4.07 -0.38
N ASP A 28 0.90 4.90 0.65
CA ASP A 28 1.43 6.26 0.57
C ASP A 28 2.95 6.32 0.72
N LYS A 29 3.51 7.48 0.37
CA LYS A 29 4.95 7.82 0.39
C LYS A 29 5.80 7.04 -0.62
N ILE A 30 5.24 6.68 -1.78
CA ILE A 30 6.00 5.98 -2.84
C ILE A 30 7.19 6.80 -3.36
N ASP A 31 7.19 8.11 -3.15
CA ASP A 31 8.32 9.00 -3.42
C ASP A 31 9.58 8.66 -2.59
N LEU A 32 9.44 7.84 -1.54
CA LEU A 32 10.56 7.35 -0.73
C LEU A 32 11.17 6.05 -1.25
N VAL A 33 10.54 5.35 -2.20
CA VAL A 33 11.04 4.06 -2.73
C VAL A 33 12.49 4.13 -3.22
N PRO A 34 12.95 5.18 -3.94
CA PRO A 34 14.35 5.26 -4.38
C PRO A 34 15.38 5.42 -3.24
N PHE A 35 14.93 5.72 -2.02
CA PHE A 35 15.79 6.01 -0.87
C PHE A 35 15.73 4.94 0.22
N LEU A 36 14.87 3.93 0.04
CA LEU A 36 14.61 2.87 1.00
C LEU A 36 14.76 1.51 0.32
N ASP A 37 15.07 0.48 1.10
CA ASP A 37 14.95 -0.91 0.63
C ASP A 37 13.47 -1.36 0.67
N ALA A 38 12.62 -0.60 -0.01
CA ALA A 38 11.19 -0.80 -0.06
C ALA A 38 10.83 -1.68 -1.26
N ASP A 39 10.04 -2.72 -0.99
CA ASP A 39 9.60 -3.70 -1.98
C ASP A 39 8.08 -3.60 -2.13
N VAL A 40 7.67 -2.74 -3.06
CA VAL A 40 6.25 -2.41 -3.32
C VAL A 40 5.51 -3.60 -3.92
N ASP A 41 6.16 -4.37 -4.79
CA ASP A 41 5.56 -5.54 -5.43
C ASP A 41 5.25 -6.64 -4.40
N ALA A 42 6.18 -6.90 -3.46
CA ALA A 42 5.91 -7.81 -2.36
C ALA A 42 4.82 -7.30 -1.42
N TYR A 43 4.77 -5.99 -1.11
CA TYR A 43 3.66 -5.43 -0.33
C TYR A 43 2.32 -5.70 -1.03
N ILE A 44 2.24 -5.45 -2.34
CA ILE A 44 1.03 -5.69 -3.13
C ILE A 44 0.65 -7.17 -3.10
N ALA A 45 1.62 -8.08 -3.27
CA ALA A 45 1.39 -9.52 -3.20
C ALA A 45 0.82 -9.93 -1.82
N HIS A 46 1.40 -9.44 -0.73
CA HIS A 46 0.91 -9.72 0.62
C HIS A 46 -0.49 -9.15 0.88
N VAL A 47 -0.82 -7.97 0.35
CA VAL A 47 -2.21 -7.48 0.41
C VAL A 47 -3.15 -8.42 -0.33
N ARG A 48 -2.75 -8.95 -1.50
CA ARG A 48 -3.56 -9.88 -2.30
C ARG A 48 -3.78 -11.22 -1.59
N GLU A 49 -2.79 -11.71 -0.85
CA GLU A 49 -2.93 -12.91 -0.01
C GLU A 49 -4.00 -12.74 1.07
N VAL A 50 -4.08 -11.55 1.68
CA VAL A 50 -5.05 -11.28 2.74
C VAL A 50 -6.43 -10.88 2.20
N ASN A 51 -6.44 -10.11 1.11
CA ASN A 51 -7.63 -9.56 0.47
C ASN A 51 -7.41 -9.42 -1.04
N ALA A 52 -7.82 -10.45 -1.78
CA ALA A 52 -7.71 -10.47 -3.23
C ALA A 52 -8.52 -9.36 -3.93
N ALA A 53 -9.59 -8.86 -3.30
CA ALA A 53 -10.51 -7.90 -3.91
C ALA A 53 -10.15 -6.42 -3.67
N ALA A 54 -9.26 -6.12 -2.72
CA ALA A 54 -8.93 -4.73 -2.38
C ALA A 54 -8.35 -3.95 -3.57
N THR A 55 -8.84 -2.75 -3.85
CA THR A 55 -8.13 -1.83 -4.75
C THR A 55 -6.89 -1.33 -4.02
N ILE A 56 -5.72 -1.41 -4.66
CA ILE A 56 -4.45 -0.94 -4.07
C ILE A 56 -3.99 0.25 -4.89
N LEU A 57 -3.82 1.40 -4.25
CA LEU A 57 -3.45 2.65 -4.88
C LEU A 57 -2.09 3.10 -4.32
N PRO A 58 -0.99 2.96 -5.07
CA PRO A 58 0.28 3.56 -4.71
C PRO A 58 0.20 5.09 -4.87
N THR A 59 0.49 5.84 -3.81
CA THR A 59 0.38 7.31 -3.80
C THR A 59 1.57 7.99 -3.15
N SER A 60 1.71 9.29 -3.45
CA SER A 60 2.57 10.20 -2.69
C SER A 60 1.78 11.47 -2.40
N THR A 61 1.36 11.64 -1.15
CA THR A 61 0.76 12.90 -0.67
C THR A 61 1.72 14.10 -0.79
N ARG A 62 3.04 13.85 -0.78
CA ARG A 62 4.07 14.89 -0.94
C ARG A 62 4.16 15.42 -2.38
N THR A 63 4.15 14.52 -3.36
CA THR A 63 4.38 14.88 -4.79
C THR A 63 3.08 14.95 -5.60
N GLY A 64 1.97 14.45 -5.06
CA GLY A 64 0.69 14.31 -5.76
C GLY A 64 0.61 13.06 -6.64
N ALA A 65 1.67 12.23 -6.73
CA ALA A 65 1.65 11.02 -7.54
C ALA A 65 0.54 10.06 -7.09
N GLY A 66 -0.20 9.50 -8.04
CA GLY A 66 -1.30 8.56 -7.80
C GLY A 66 -2.58 9.15 -7.19
N MET A 67 -2.59 10.43 -6.82
CA MET A 67 -3.75 11.09 -6.20
C MET A 67 -4.91 11.31 -7.19
N GLY A 68 -4.61 11.39 -8.50
CA GLY A 68 -5.63 11.55 -9.54
C GLY A 68 -6.42 10.28 -9.86
N SER A 69 -6.04 9.13 -9.30
CA SER A 69 -6.72 7.84 -9.54
C SER A 69 -8.07 7.72 -8.80
N TRP A 70 -8.46 8.76 -8.05
CA TRP A 70 -9.73 8.87 -7.33
C TRP A 70 -10.78 9.55 -8.22
N SER A 71 -11.30 8.83 -9.21
CA SER A 71 -12.35 9.34 -10.12
C SER A 71 -13.12 8.20 -10.75
#